data_AF-A0A948WME0-F1
#
_entry.id   AF-A0A948WME0-F1
#
_cell.length_a   1.000
_cell.length_b   1.000
_cell.length_c   1.000
_cell.angle_alpha   90.00
_cell.angle_beta   90.00
_cell.angle_gamma   90.00
#
_symmetry.space_group_name_H-M   'P 1'
#
loop_
_entity.id
_entity.type
_entity.pdbx_description
1 polymer ?
#
loop_
_entity_poly.entity_id
_entity_poly.type
_entity_poly.pdbx_seq_one_letter_code
_entity_poly.pdbx_strand_id
1 'polypeptide(L)'
;MTTHAARDASDTRSTTSSAASGAQSTRKHFVLDTNVLLHNPQSIFKFEEHEVVIPLTVIEELDKFKKNNDETGRNARQVVRSLDKLRSFG
;
A
#
# COMPACT_ATOMS: atom_id res chain seq x y z
N MET A 1 -17.73 61.79 27.18
CA MET A 1 -16.74 61.73 26.09
C MET A 1 -15.80 60.57 26.38
N THR A 2 -16.08 59.47 25.68
CA THR A 2 -15.20 58.32 25.35
C THR A 2 -14.74 57.35 26.45
N THR A 3 -15.46 56.22 26.50
CA THR A 3 -15.04 54.90 26.98
C THR A 3 -14.05 54.22 26.02
N HIS A 4 -13.14 53.40 26.55
CA HIS A 4 -12.85 52.01 26.11
C HIS A 4 -11.42 51.61 26.55
N ALA A 5 -11.24 50.68 27.50
CA ALA A 5 -11.60 49.26 27.54
C ALA A 5 -10.37 48.39 27.20
N ALA A 6 -10.08 47.52 28.15
CA ALA A 6 -8.96 46.59 28.17
C ALA A 6 -9.03 45.59 27.01
N ARG A 7 -7.85 45.16 26.58
CA ARG A 7 -7.63 44.14 25.58
C ARG A 7 -7.78 42.79 26.28
N ASP A 8 -8.79 42.03 25.88
CA ASP A 8 -8.94 40.63 26.28
C ASP A 8 -8.66 39.72 25.09
N ALA A 9 -7.87 38.69 25.35
CA ALA A 9 -7.48 37.67 24.41
C ALA A 9 -8.59 36.62 24.34
N SER A 10 -9.12 36.38 23.15
CA SER A 10 -9.94 35.20 22.87
C SER A 10 -9.42 34.52 21.61
N ASP A 11 -8.52 33.57 21.88
CA ASP A 11 -8.31 32.38 21.08
C ASP A 11 -9.62 31.60 21.01
N THR A 12 -10.22 31.50 19.82
CA THR A 12 -11.09 30.40 19.37
C THR A 12 -11.58 30.69 17.95
N ARG A 13 -10.80 30.29 16.95
CA ARG A 13 -11.31 30.17 15.57
C ARG A 13 -11.50 28.70 15.20
N SER A 14 -12.77 28.34 15.12
CA SER A 14 -13.35 27.36 14.21
C SER A 14 -13.21 25.89 14.61
N THR A 15 -14.07 25.48 15.54
CA THR A 15 -14.80 24.21 15.45
C THR A 15 -15.82 24.25 14.29
N THR A 16 -16.27 23.08 13.83
CA THR A 16 -17.16 22.74 12.69
C THR A 16 -16.43 22.66 11.34
N SER A 17 -16.52 21.61 10.52
CA SER A 17 -17.42 20.43 10.47
C SER A 17 -16.93 19.50 9.35
N SER A 18 -16.99 18.17 9.55
CA SER A 18 -17.46 17.20 8.53
C SER A 18 -17.33 15.77 9.05
N ALA A 19 -18.33 15.34 9.82
CA ALA A 19 -18.73 13.95 9.82
C ALA A 19 -19.40 13.63 8.47
N ALA A 20 -19.12 12.42 7.96
CA ALA A 20 -19.77 11.74 6.84
C ALA A 20 -19.56 12.32 5.43
N SER A 21 -18.53 11.81 4.75
CA SER A 21 -18.79 11.16 3.47
C SER A 21 -18.44 9.69 3.64
N GLY A 22 -19.44 8.82 3.61
CA GLY A 22 -19.22 7.40 3.39
C GLY A 22 -18.68 7.24 1.98
N ALA A 23 -17.38 7.48 1.80
CA ALA A 23 -16.68 7.02 0.63
C ALA A 23 -16.80 5.50 0.70
N GLN A 24 -17.72 4.93 -0.08
CA GLN A 24 -17.62 3.53 -0.45
C GLN A 24 -16.20 3.37 -0.97
N SER A 25 -15.33 2.76 -0.17
CA SER A 25 -13.97 2.43 -0.59
C SER A 25 -14.15 1.43 -1.71
N THR A 26 -14.16 1.93 -2.95
CA THR A 26 -14.22 1.08 -4.13
C THR A 26 -12.97 0.21 -4.05
N ARG A 27 -13.15 -1.10 -3.87
CA ARG A 27 -12.03 -2.04 -3.94
C ARG A 27 -11.38 -1.87 -5.30
N LYS A 28 -10.09 -1.56 -5.30
CA LYS A 28 -9.28 -1.39 -6.51
C LYS A 28 -8.54 -2.69 -6.80
N HIS A 29 -8.21 -2.89 -8.07
CA HIS A 29 -7.29 -3.94 -8.48
C HIS A 29 -5.91 -3.33 -8.71
N PHE A 30 -4.89 -3.90 -8.07
CA PHE A 30 -3.49 -3.53 -8.26
C PHE A 30 -2.80 -4.63 -9.03
N VAL A 31 -2.30 -4.31 -10.22
CA VAL A 31 -1.48 -5.23 -11.01
C VAL A 31 -0.03 -5.06 -10.58
N LEU A 32 0.57 -6.12 -10.03
CA LEU A 32 1.98 -6.11 -9.65
C LEU A 32 2.85 -6.60 -10.79
N ASP A 33 3.93 -5.85 -11.01
CA ASP A 33 4.99 -6.18 -11.97
C ASP A 33 6.18 -6.85 -11.26
N THR A 34 7.00 -7.56 -12.03
CA THR A 34 8.21 -8.25 -11.57
C THR A 34 9.16 -7.28 -10.88
N ASN A 35 9.38 -6.08 -11.43
CA ASN A 35 10.31 -5.11 -10.84
C ASN A 35 9.91 -4.71 -9.42
N VAL A 36 8.61 -4.53 -9.16
CA VAL A 36 8.12 -4.21 -7.81
C VAL A 36 8.42 -5.35 -6.84
N LEU A 37 8.25 -6.59 -7.29
CA LEU A 37 8.50 -7.80 -6.51
C LEU A 37 9.99 -8.03 -6.25
N LEU A 38 10.86 -7.75 -7.23
CA LEU A 38 12.31 -7.88 -7.10
C LEU A 38 12.94 -6.83 -6.17
N HIS A 39 12.37 -5.62 -6.10
CA HIS A 39 12.85 -4.57 -5.21
C HIS A 39 12.18 -4.61 -3.83
N ASN A 40 10.94 -5.10 -3.75
CA ASN A 40 10.19 -5.22 -2.50
C ASN A 40 9.40 -6.54 -2.48
N PRO A 41 9.98 -7.62 -1.93
CA PRO A 41 9.34 -8.93 -1.88
C PRO A 41 8.13 -9.01 -0.91
N GLN A 42 7.86 -7.94 -0.14
CA GLN A 42 6.70 -7.85 0.74
C GLN A 42 5.53 -7.07 0.11
N SER A 43 5.70 -6.52 -1.10
CA SER A 43 4.67 -5.74 -1.78
C SER A 43 3.34 -6.49 -1.94
N ILE A 44 3.35 -7.81 -2.16
CA ILE A 44 2.14 -8.65 -2.25
C ILE A 44 1.21 -8.57 -1.02
N PHE A 45 1.72 -8.11 0.13
CA PHE A 45 0.95 -8.01 1.39
C PHE A 45 0.61 -6.56 1.77
N LYS A 46 0.95 -5.57 0.93
CA LYS A 46 0.79 -4.14 1.26
C LYS A 46 -0.50 -3.50 0.74
N PHE A 47 -1.41 -4.29 0.18
CA PHE A 47 -2.60 -3.78 -0.49
C PHE A 47 -3.91 -4.00 0.28
N GLU A 48 -3.83 -4.34 1.58
CA GLU A 48 -4.95 -4.40 2.54
C GLU A 48 -6.29 -4.87 1.94
N GLU A 49 -7.29 -3.99 1.83
CA GLU A 49 -8.64 -4.30 1.33
C GLU A 49 -8.75 -4.44 -0.19
N HIS A 50 -7.65 -4.29 -0.91
CA HIS A 50 -7.60 -4.27 -2.37
C HIS A 50 -7.14 -5.60 -2.96
N GLU A 51 -7.56 -5.86 -4.20
CA GLU A 51 -7.22 -7.09 -4.89
C GLU A 51 -5.88 -6.94 -5.63
N VAL A 52 -4.96 -7.85 -5.35
CA VAL A 52 -3.65 -7.91 -6.01
C VAL A 52 -3.72 -8.91 -7.14
N VAL A 53 -3.47 -8.44 -8.36
CA VAL A 53 -3.41 -9.26 -9.57
C VAL A 53 -1.94 -9.41 -9.95
N ILE A 54 -1.48 -10.67 -10.02
CA ILE A 54 -0.14 -11.00 -10.50
C ILE A 54 -0.30 -11.72 -11.84
N PRO A 55 0.07 -11.09 -12.97
CA PRO A 55 0.02 -11.74 -14.27
C PRO A 55 0.88 -13.01 -14.31
N LEU A 56 0.48 -14.03 -15.08
CA LEU A 56 1.27 -15.26 -15.24
C LEU A 56 2.70 -14.97 -15.72
N THR A 57 2.88 -14.00 -16.62
CA THR A 57 4.18 -13.57 -17.14
C THR A 57 5.14 -13.14 -16.02
N VAL A 58 4.63 -12.51 -14.96
CA VAL A 58 5.45 -12.11 -13.80
C VAL A 58 5.96 -13.34 -13.05
N ILE A 59 5.18 -14.41 -12.96
CA ILE A 59 5.61 -15.68 -12.36
C ILE A 59 6.74 -16.30 -13.18
N GLU A 60 6.59 -16.34 -14.51
CA GLU A 60 7.61 -16.88 -15.43
C GLU A 60 8.93 -16.09 -15.36
N GLU A 61 8.85 -14.77 -15.20
CA GLU A 61 10.02 -13.91 -15.02
C GLU A 61 10.70 -14.14 -13.68
N LEU A 62 9.94 -14.19 -12.58
CA LEU A 62 10.47 -14.49 -11.25
C LEU A 62 11.22 -15.84 -11.24
N ASP A 63 10.73 -16.84 -11.98
CA ASP A 63 11.41 -18.13 -12.10
C ASP A 63 12.77 -18.04 -12.81
N LYS A 64 12.93 -17.10 -13.75
CA LYS A 64 14.25 -16.78 -14.35
C LYS A 64 15.16 -16.12 -13.32
N PHE A 65 14.66 -15.12 -12.58
CA PHE A 65 15.46 -14.36 -11.61
C PHE A 65 15.94 -15.18 -10.41
N LYS A 66 15.22 -16.23 -9.98
CA LYS A 66 15.67 -17.12 -8.88
C LYS A 66 17.05 -17.74 -9.09
N LYS A 67 17.51 -17.85 -10.35
CA LYS A 67 18.82 -18.42 -10.70
C LYS A 67 19.97 -17.45 -10.40
N ASN A 68 19.68 -16.17 -10.19
CA ASN A 68 20.69 -15.17 -9.90
C ASN A 68 21.17 -15.31 -8.44
N ASN A 69 22.47 -15.12 -8.22
CA ASN A 69 23.10 -15.20 -6.90
C ASN A 69 23.25 -13.84 -6.21
N ASP A 70 22.45 -12.87 -6.62
CA ASP A 70 22.42 -11.50 -6.12
C ASP A 70 21.16 -11.22 -5.28
N GLU A 71 20.97 -9.95 -4.91
CA GLU A 71 19.81 -9.52 -4.14
C GLU A 71 18.50 -9.71 -4.93
N THR A 72 18.52 -9.49 -6.25
CA THR A 72 17.32 -9.70 -7.09
C THR A 72 16.90 -11.17 -7.07
N GLY A 73 17.85 -12.10 -7.18
CA GLY A 73 17.57 -13.53 -7.07
C GLY A 73 17.18 -13.98 -5.66
N ARG A 74 17.70 -13.34 -4.60
CA ARG A 74 17.24 -13.54 -3.22
C ARG A 74 15.77 -13.12 -3.07
N ASN A 75 15.40 -11.94 -3.58
CA ASN A 75 14.05 -11.41 -3.50
C ASN A 75 13.07 -12.22 -4.33
N ALA A 76 13.44 -12.63 -5.56
CA ALA A 76 12.65 -13.53 -6.38
C ALA A 76 12.33 -14.85 -5.66
N ARG A 77 13.33 -15.46 -5.02
CA ARG A 77 13.15 -16.68 -4.21
C ARG A 77 12.22 -16.45 -3.02
N GLN A 78 12.27 -15.27 -2.38
CA GLN A 78 11.36 -14.93 -1.29
C GLN A 78 9.92 -14.76 -1.77
N VAL A 79 9.70 -14.04 -2.87
CA VAL A 79 8.37 -13.84 -3.46
C VAL A 79 7.75 -15.18 -3.84
N VAL A 80 8.48 -16.03 -4.56
CA VAL A 80 7.97 -17.33 -4.99
C VAL A 80 7.60 -18.22 -3.81
N ARG A 81 8.42 -18.26 -2.75
CA ARG A 81 8.04 -18.98 -1.51
C ARG A 81 6.78 -18.44 -0.86
N SER A 82 6.57 -17.12 -0.89
CA SER A 82 5.34 -16.50 -0.37
C SER A 82 4.12 -16.87 -1.23
N LEU A 83 4.26 -16.86 -2.56
CA LEU A 83 3.21 -17.26 -3.48
C LEU A 83 2.86 -18.75 -3.34
N ASP A 84 3.86 -19.62 -3.21
CA ASP A 84 3.66 -21.06 -2.97
C ASP A 84 2.89 -21.31 -1.67
N LYS A 85 3.21 -20.55 -0.60
CA LYS A 85 2.45 -20.60 0.66
C LYS A 85 1.01 -20.15 0.46
N LEU A 86 0.78 -19.03 -0.22
CA LEU A 86 -0.57 -18.53 -0.51
C LEU A 86 -1.41 -19.55 -1.30
N ARG A 87 -0.80 -20.21 -2.29
CA ARG A 87 -1.43 -21.29 -3.06
C ARG A 87 -1.81 -22.50 -2.20
N SER A 88 -1.13 -22.75 -1.08
CA SER A 88 -1.48 -23.86 -0.18
C SER A 88 -2.74 -23.60 0.66
N PHE A 89 -3.20 -22.36 0.75
CA PHE A 89 -4.41 -21.99 1.49
C PHE A 89 -5.70 -22.04 0.64
N GLY A 90 -5.61 -22.39 -0.65
CA GLY A 90 -6.74 -22.44 -1.58
C GLY A 90 -6.56 -23.42 -2.72
#